data_AF-A0A075UZL6-F1
#
_entry.id   AF-A0A075UZL6-F1
#
_cell.length_a   1.000
_cell.length_b   1.000
_cell.length_c   1.000
_cell.angle_alpha   90.00
_cell.angle_beta   90.00
_cell.angle_gamma   90.00
#
_symmetry.space_group_name_H-M   'P 1'
#
loop_
_entity.id
_entity.type
_entity.pdbx_description
1 polymer ?
#
loop_
_entity_poly.entity_id
_entity_poly.type
_entity_poly.pdbx_seq_one_letter_code
_entity_poly.pdbx_strand_id
1 'polypeptide(L)'
;MSDALADFRAAYLRLEEEISRLRTENEELRAGLRNDKKLSPREVARIRDLRADGWKQRDIADAFDINPATVSRIVRGEYWR
;
A
#
# COMPACT_ATOMS: atom_id res chain seq x y z
N MET A 1 40.65 10.55 -28.00
CA MET A 1 40.51 9.48 -27.00
C MET A 1 40.24 10.05 -25.60
N SER A 2 40.96 11.11 -25.18
CA SER A 2 40.67 11.87 -23.95
C SER A 2 39.23 12.40 -23.88
N ASP A 3 38.75 13.07 -24.94
CA ASP A 3 37.43 13.73 -24.92
C ASP A 3 36.26 12.74 -24.89
N ALA A 4 36.34 11.64 -25.64
CA ALA A 4 35.31 10.60 -25.61
C ALA A 4 35.19 9.92 -24.23
N LEU A 5 36.32 9.75 -23.52
CA LEU A 5 36.31 9.22 -22.16
C LEU A 5 35.74 10.23 -21.16
N ALA A 6 36.02 11.53 -21.35
CA ALA A 6 35.47 12.62 -20.56
C ALA A 6 33.95 12.77 -20.77
N ASP A 7 33.49 12.69 -22.01
CA ASP A 7 32.06 12.74 -22.37
C ASP A 7 31.31 11.53 -21.80
N PHE A 8 31.89 10.34 -21.92
CA PHE A 8 31.33 9.13 -21.32
C PHE A 8 31.23 9.25 -19.79
N ARG A 9 32.28 9.77 -19.14
CA ARG A 9 32.29 10.00 -17.70
C ARG A 9 31.23 11.04 -17.28
N ALA A 10 31.08 12.12 -18.04
CA ALA A 10 30.04 13.11 -17.79
C ALA A 10 28.63 12.53 -17.96
N ALA A 11 28.43 11.69 -18.99
CA ALA A 11 27.16 10.99 -19.19
C ALA A 11 26.87 9.99 -18.06
N TYR A 12 27.89 9.27 -17.60
CA TYR A 12 27.78 8.32 -16.48
C TYR A 12 27.38 9.03 -15.18
N LEU A 13 28.05 10.13 -14.83
CA LEU A 13 27.73 10.90 -13.63
C LEU A 13 26.30 11.47 -13.66
N ARG A 14 25.86 12.01 -14.80
CA ARG A 14 24.46 12.45 -14.97
C ARG A 14 23.46 11.31 -14.76
N LEU A 15 23.79 10.11 -15.27
CA LEU A 15 22.94 8.94 -15.08
C LEU A 15 22.91 8.50 -13.63
N GLU A 16 24.04 8.53 -12.91
CA GLU A 16 24.08 8.21 -11.48
C GLU A 16 23.26 9.20 -10.66
N GLU A 17 23.37 10.50 -10.94
CA GLU A 17 22.55 11.54 -10.31
C GLU A 17 21.06 11.31 -10.56
N GLU A 18 20.69 11.00 -11.81
CA GLU A 18 19.32 10.70 -12.21
C GLU A 18 18.77 9.47 -11.47
N ILE A 19 19.55 8.38 -11.42
CA ILE A 19 19.17 7.15 -10.71
C ILE A 19 18.98 7.45 -9.23
N SER A 20 19.88 8.23 -8.63
CA SER A 20 19.76 8.59 -7.22
C SER A 20 18.49 9.40 -6.96
N ARG A 21 18.19 10.39 -7.80
CA ARG A 21 16.96 11.20 -7.69
C ARG A 21 15.71 10.34 -7.81
N LEU A 22 15.64 9.51 -8.84
CA LEU A 22 14.49 8.65 -9.10
C LEU A 22 14.27 7.63 -7.97
N ARG A 23 15.34 7.10 -7.37
CA ARG A 23 15.22 6.22 -6.21
C ARG A 23 14.61 6.94 -5.01
N THR A 24 15.10 8.13 -4.69
CA THR A 24 14.54 8.95 -3.60
C THR A 24 13.07 9.27 -3.84
N GLU A 25 12.72 9.76 -5.03
CA GLU A 25 11.33 10.05 -5.39
C GLU A 25 10.44 8.80 -5.30
N ASN A 26 10.94 7.64 -5.76
CA ASN A 26 10.21 6.39 -5.65
C ASN A 26 9.97 5.98 -4.19
N GLU A 27 10.96 6.14 -3.32
CA GLU A 27 10.83 5.87 -1.88
C GLU A 27 9.79 6.78 -1.23
N GLU A 28 9.82 8.08 -1.53
CA GLU A 28 8.85 9.07 -1.03
C GLU A 28 7.42 8.74 -1.49
N LEU A 29 7.23 8.47 -2.79
CA LEU A 29 5.94 8.07 -3.34
C LEU A 29 5.44 6.78 -2.68
N ARG A 30 6.31 5.78 -2.48
CA ARG A 30 5.93 4.53 -1.81
C ARG A 30 5.62 4.71 -0.33
N ALA A 31 6.28 5.65 0.34
CA ALA A 31 5.96 6.02 1.72
C ALA A 31 4.55 6.63 1.80
N GLY A 32 4.19 7.52 0.88
CA GLY A 32 2.85 8.11 0.79
C GLY A 32 1.75 7.10 0.39
N LEU A 33 2.11 6.04 -0.34
CA LEU A 33 1.21 4.95 -0.72
C LEU A 33 1.05 3.86 0.34
N ARG A 34 1.68 3.99 1.52
CA ARG A 34 1.40 3.07 2.62
C ARG A 34 -0.05 3.25 3.05
N ASN A 35 -0.90 2.37 2.53
CA ASN A 35 -2.24 2.14 3.04
C ASN A 35 -2.09 1.44 4.39
N ASP A 36 -1.78 2.21 5.44
CA ASP A 36 -1.90 1.74 6.81
C ASP A 36 -3.30 1.19 6.96
N LYS A 37 -3.37 -0.11 7.25
CA LYS A 37 -4.65 -0.78 7.25
C LYS A 37 -5.46 -0.20 8.41
N LYS A 38 -6.59 0.41 8.09
CA LYS A 38 -7.49 1.05 9.07
C LYS A 38 -8.00 0.12 10.17
N LEU A 39 -7.93 -1.19 9.95
CA LEU A 39 -8.38 -2.21 10.88
C LEU A 39 -7.18 -2.88 11.54
N SER A 40 -7.39 -3.46 12.70
CA SER A 40 -6.46 -4.35 13.36
C SER A 40 -6.86 -5.82 13.14
N PRO A 41 -5.95 -6.79 13.36
CA PRO A 41 -6.32 -8.21 13.34
C PRO A 41 -7.49 -8.56 14.28
N ARG A 42 -7.59 -7.87 15.42
CA ARG A 42 -8.69 -8.06 16.39
C ARG A 42 -10.02 -7.57 15.85
N GLU A 43 -10.04 -6.40 15.21
CA GLU A 43 -11.26 -5.87 14.58
C GLU A 43 -11.72 -6.75 13.41
N VAL A 44 -10.79 -7.28 12.63
CA VAL A 44 -11.08 -8.25 11.57
C VAL A 44 -11.72 -9.52 12.12
N ALA A 45 -11.20 -10.06 13.24
CA ALA A 45 -11.82 -11.19 13.92
C ALA A 45 -13.24 -10.83 14.39
N ARG A 46 -13.41 -9.65 15.00
CA ARG A 46 -14.72 -9.18 15.46
C ARG A 46 -15.74 -9.03 14.33
N ILE A 47 -15.32 -8.56 13.15
CA ILE A 47 -16.17 -8.49 11.96
C ILE A 47 -16.66 -9.88 11.53
N ARG A 48 -15.78 -10.89 11.59
CA ARG A 48 -16.15 -12.28 11.28
C ARG A 48 -17.14 -12.84 12.31
N ASP A 49 -16.90 -12.59 13.59
CA ASP A 49 -17.80 -13.01 14.68
C ASP A 49 -19.19 -12.39 14.52
N LEU A 50 -19.27 -11.06 14.35
CA LEU A 50 -20.54 -10.36 14.15
C LEU A 50 -21.31 -10.91 12.94
N ARG A 51 -20.60 -11.24 11.85
CA ARG A 51 -21.26 -11.84 10.68
C ARG A 51 -21.76 -13.26 10.98
N ALA A 52 -20.99 -14.05 11.73
CA ALA A 52 -21.41 -15.38 12.18
C ALA A 52 -22.63 -15.31 13.11
N ASP A 53 -22.72 -14.27 13.94
CA ASP A 53 -23.86 -13.96 14.80
C ASP A 53 -25.10 -13.44 14.03
N GLY A 54 -25.03 -13.35 12.70
CA GLY A 54 -26.15 -13.02 11.82
C GLY A 54 -26.31 -11.54 11.47
N TRP A 55 -25.40 -10.67 11.91
CA TRP A 55 -25.46 -9.24 11.58
C TRP A 55 -25.31 -9.00 10.06
N LYS A 56 -26.01 -7.98 9.54
CA LYS A 56 -25.90 -7.61 8.12
C LYS A 56 -24.56 -6.93 7.88
N GLN A 57 -23.95 -7.21 6.73
CA GLN A 57 -22.65 -6.63 6.38
C GLN A 57 -22.68 -5.10 6.30
N ARG A 58 -23.83 -4.50 5.96
CA ARG A 58 -24.01 -3.04 5.94
C ARG A 58 -23.95 -2.45 7.35
N ASP A 59 -24.66 -3.05 8.31
CA ASP A 59 -24.67 -2.58 9.70
C ASP A 59 -23.27 -2.71 10.33
N ILE A 60 -22.55 -3.79 9.99
CA ILE A 60 -21.14 -3.97 10.41
C ILE A 60 -20.26 -2.90 9.75
N ALA A 61 -20.46 -2.61 8.47
CA ALA A 61 -19.69 -1.60 7.75
C ALA A 61 -19.86 -0.21 8.39
N ASP A 62 -21.09 0.15 8.73
CA ASP A 62 -21.43 1.41 9.41
C ASP A 62 -20.80 1.47 10.81
N ALA A 63 -20.83 0.38 11.58
CA ALA A 63 -20.25 0.32 12.93
C ALA A 63 -18.72 0.49 12.97
N PHE A 64 -18.02 0.09 11.91
CA PHE A 64 -16.56 0.18 11.80
C PHE A 64 -16.10 1.33 10.88
N ASP A 65 -17.02 2.15 10.35
CA ASP A 65 -16.75 3.21 9.36
C ASP A 65 -15.88 2.71 8.16
N ILE A 66 -16.29 1.58 7.59
CA ILE A 66 -15.62 0.97 6.44
C ILE A 66 -16.58 0.71 5.28
N ASN A 67 -16.03 0.54 4.08
CA ASN A 67 -16.82 0.18 2.92
C ASN A 67 -17.44 -1.23 3.10
N PRO A 68 -18.74 -1.44 2.81
CA PRO A 68 -19.38 -2.76 2.83
C PRO A 68 -18.66 -3.82 1.99
N ALA A 69 -18.02 -3.43 0.88
CA ALA A 69 -17.19 -4.33 0.07
C ALA A 69 -15.96 -4.83 0.84
N THR A 70 -15.39 -4.01 1.73
CA THR A 70 -14.29 -4.41 2.62
C THR A 70 -14.76 -5.46 3.61
N VAL A 71 -15.94 -5.30 4.21
CA VAL A 71 -16.56 -6.32 5.07
C VAL A 71 -16.73 -7.64 4.30
N SER A 72 -17.29 -7.59 3.09
CA SER A 72 -17.45 -8.78 2.24
C SER A 72 -16.13 -9.50 1.97
N ARG A 73 -15.05 -8.77 1.66
CA ARG A 73 -13.71 -9.35 1.44
C ARG A 73 -13.12 -9.96 2.72
N ILE A 74 -13.33 -9.34 3.88
CA ILE A 74 -12.89 -9.87 5.19
C ILE A 74 -13.60 -11.17 5.52
N VAL A 75 -14.93 -11.21 5.34
CA VAL A 75 -15.77 -12.40 5.59
C VAL A 75 -15.39 -13.54 4.65
N ARG A 76 -15.07 -13.26 3.38
CA ARG A 76 -14.60 -14.26 2.41
C ARG A 76 -13.12 -14.67 2.58
N GLY A 77 -12.36 -14.01 3.47
CA GLY A 77 -10.93 -14.29 3.66
C GLY A 77 -10.03 -13.80 2.53
N GLU A 78 -10.50 -12.87 1.69
CA GLU A 78 -9.75 -12.25 0.59
C GLU A 78 -8.92 -11.04 1.05
N TYR A 79 -9.28 -10.47 2.19
CA TYR A 79 -8.61 -9.34 2.82
C TYR A 79 -8.28 -9.70 4.28
N TRP A 80 -7.08 -9.33 4.75
CA TRP A 80 -6.53 -9.82 6.03
C TRP A 80 -6.47 -11.34 6.13
N ARG A 81 -5.67 -11.93 5.24
CA ARG A 81 -5.16 -13.31 5.42
C ARG A 81 -4.02 -13.33 6.42
#